data_AF-A0A961CJ93-F1
#
_entry.id   AF-A0A961CJ93-F1
#
_cell.length_a   1.000
_cell.length_b   1.000
_cell.length_c   1.000
_cell.angle_alpha   90.00
_cell.angle_beta   90.00
_cell.angle_gamma   90.00
#
_symmetry.space_group_name_H-M   'P 1'
#
loop_
_entity.id
_entity.type
_entity.pdbx_description
1 polymer ?
#
loop_
_entity_poly.entity_id
_entity_poly.type
_entity_poly.pdbx_seq_one_letter_code
_entity_poly.pdbx_strand_id
1 'polypeptide(L)' 'MKSEDDVAATNDSGAWGVQPHPQRVAAVTGASAGVGREIAVALGALGWTVGIGARREDRLA' A
#
# COMPACT_ATOMS: atom_id res chain seq x y z
N MET A 1 -32.92 -30.56 -24.84
CA MET A 1 -32.19 -29.34 -24.48
C MET A 1 -32.33 -29.11 -22.99
N LYS A 2 -31.23 -29.21 -22.23
CA LYS A 2 -31.09 -28.61 -20.91
C LYS A 2 -30.15 -27.44 -21.15
N SER A 3 -30.65 -26.21 -21.02
CA SER A 3 -29.95 -24.98 -21.36
C SER A 3 -30.03 -24.03 -20.17
N GLU A 4 -28.87 -23.79 -19.57
CA GLU A 4 -28.49 -22.53 -18.89
C GLU A 4 -29.34 -22.05 -17.71
N ASP A 5 -29.47 -22.84 -16.64
CA ASP A 5 -29.94 -22.35 -15.32
C ASP A 5 -28.77 -21.94 -14.37
N ASP A 6 -27.51 -21.87 -14.84
CA ASP A 6 -26.32 -21.72 -13.97
C ASP A 6 -25.29 -20.63 -14.40
N VAL A 7 -25.71 -19.54 -15.05
CA VAL A 7 -24.78 -18.41 -15.33
C VAL A 7 -25.13 -17.18 -14.50
N ALA A 8 -24.66 -17.26 -13.25
CA ALA A 8 -24.17 -16.21 -12.36
C ALA A 8 -24.62 -14.74 -12.55
N ALA A 9 -25.06 -14.20 -11.42
CA ALA A 9 -24.92 -12.82 -10.98
C ALA A 9 -25.87 -11.77 -11.58
N THR A 10 -27.06 -11.72 -10.97
CA THR A 10 -27.71 -10.45 -10.59
C THR A 10 -26.70 -9.48 -9.99
N ASN A 11 -26.32 -8.45 -10.75
CA ASN A 11 -26.02 -7.10 -10.25
C ASN A 11 -25.70 -6.12 -11.39
N ASP A 12 -26.79 -5.59 -11.94
CA ASP A 12 -26.83 -4.23 -12.48
C ASP A 12 -26.30 -3.22 -11.45
N SER A 13 -25.39 -2.33 -11.90
CA SER A 13 -25.39 -0.86 -11.66
C SER A 13 -23.97 -0.28 -11.75
N GLY A 14 -23.55 0.13 -12.96
CA GLY A 14 -22.83 1.40 -13.14
C GLY A 14 -21.48 1.69 -12.46
N ALA A 15 -20.72 0.71 -11.97
CA ALA A 15 -19.44 0.96 -11.29
C ALA A 15 -18.25 0.22 -11.93
N TRP A 16 -17.81 0.67 -13.11
CA TRP A 16 -16.41 0.44 -13.54
C TRP A 16 -15.49 1.53 -12.96
N GLY A 17 -15.84 2.02 -11.76
CA GLY A 17 -15.10 3.05 -11.06
C GLY A 17 -13.67 2.57 -10.85
N VAL A 18 -12.73 3.45 -11.21
CA VAL A 18 -11.30 3.35 -10.88
C VAL A 18 -11.16 2.72 -9.50
N GLN A 19 -10.60 1.51 -9.46
CA GLN A 19 -10.26 0.89 -8.19
C GLN A 19 -9.24 1.82 -7.54
N PRO A 20 -9.50 2.40 -6.37
CA PRO A 20 -8.50 3.20 -5.70
C PRO A 20 -7.27 2.30 -5.52
N HIS A 21 -6.15 2.69 -6.14
CA HIS A 21 -4.92 1.97 -5.94
C HIS A 21 -4.64 1.95 -4.43
N PRO A 22 -4.33 0.79 -3.85
CA PRO A 22 -4.04 0.71 -2.43
C PRO A 22 -2.93 1.72 -2.13
N GLN A 23 -3.20 2.60 -1.18
CA GLN A 23 -2.23 3.60 -0.73
C GLN A 23 -0.94 2.88 -0.40
N ARG A 24 0.17 3.26 -1.04
CA ARG A 24 1.41 2.50 -0.95
C ARG A 24 2.04 2.75 0.43
N VAL A 25 2.07 1.70 1.25
CA VAL A 25 2.60 1.72 2.61
C VAL A 25 3.89 0.91 2.69
N ALA A 26 4.91 1.44 3.36
CA ALA A 26 6.17 0.74 3.61
C ALA A 26 6.56 0.81 5.10
N ALA A 27 7.18 -0.25 5.60
CA ALA A 27 7.81 -0.28 6.92
C ALA A 27 9.33 -0.38 6.75
N VAL A 28 10.08 0.58 7.30
CA VAL A 28 11.54 0.63 7.20
C VAL A 28 12.17 0.47 8.57
N THR A 29 12.94 -0.60 8.75
CA THR A 29 13.69 -0.89 9.98
C THR A 29 15.14 -0.43 9.86
N GLY A 30 15.76 -0.09 10.99
CA GLY A 30 17.10 0.52 10.95
C GLY A 30 17.10 1.92 10.35
N ALA A 31 15.96 2.62 10.37
CA ALA A 31 15.77 3.93 9.75
C ALA A 31 16.52 5.08 10.47
N SER A 32 17.20 4.80 11.58
CA SER A 32 17.97 5.79 12.35
C SER A 32 19.26 6.25 11.69
N ALA A 33 19.79 5.51 10.70
CA ALA A 33 21.05 5.83 10.02
C ALA A 33 21.24 5.07 8.70
N GLY A 34 22.23 5.50 7.92
CA GLY A 34 22.71 4.78 6.73
C GLY A 34 21.62 4.55 5.70
N VAL A 35 21.66 3.37 5.07
CA VAL A 35 20.77 3.00 3.97
C VAL A 35 19.30 2.99 4.38
N GLY A 36 18.98 2.57 5.61
CA GLY A 36 17.60 2.56 6.11
C GLY A 36 16.98 3.96 6.14
N ARG A 37 17.76 4.97 6.57
CA ARG A 37 17.31 6.37 6.56
C ARG A 37 17.05 6.87 5.14
N GLU A 38 18.00 6.65 4.24
CA GLU A 38 17.89 7.13 2.85
C GLU A 38 16.71 6.47 2.11
N ILE A 39 16.46 5.18 2.36
CA ILE A 39 15.28 4.49 1.82
C ILE A 39 13.98 5.10 2.36
N ALA A 40 13.90 5.36 3.68
CA ALA A 40 12.70 5.97 4.27
C ALA A 40 12.41 7.35 3.67
N VAL A 41 13.45 8.18 3.49
CA VAL A 41 13.35 9.49 2.85
C VAL A 41 12.91 9.36 1.40
N ALA A 42 13.53 8.47 0.63
CA ALA A 42 13.20 8.27 -0.78
C ALA A 42 11.75 7.78 -0.97
N LEU A 43 11.28 6.86 -0.14
CA LEU A 43 9.90 6.38 -0.17
C LEU A 43 8.90 7.49 0.20
N GLY A 44 9.22 8.30 1.22
CA GLY A 44 8.41 9.47 1.57
C GLY A 44 8.35 10.50 0.44
N ALA A 45 9.48 10.76 -0.23
CA ALA A 45 9.54 11.64 -1.40
C ALA A 45 8.72 11.13 -2.60
N LEU A 46 8.55 9.81 -2.71
CA LEU A 46 7.67 9.18 -3.70
C LEU A 46 6.18 9.18 -3.30
N GLY A 47 5.82 9.79 -2.16
CA GLY A 47 4.44 9.89 -1.68
C GLY A 47 3.92 8.65 -0.97
N TRP A 48 4.81 7.76 -0.54
CA TRP A 48 4.41 6.58 0.23
C TRP A 48 4.12 6.97 1.68
N THR A 49 3.18 6.24 2.30
CA THR A 49 3.04 6.28 3.76
C THR A 49 4.12 5.37 4.36
N VAL A 50 5.04 5.92 5.14
CA VAL A 50 6.20 5.17 5.65
C VAL A 50 6.17 5.10 7.17
N GLY A 51 6.12 3.88 7.71
CA GLY A 51 6.41 3.61 9.12
C GLY A 51 7.90 3.37 9.31
N ILE A 52 8.52 4.08 10.25
CA ILE A 52 9.95 3.94 10.55
C ILE A 52 10.16 3.31 11.92
N GLY A 53 11.09 2.37 12.00
CA GLY A 53 11.49 1.71 13.25
C GLY A 53 12.99 1.65 13.39
N ALA A 54 13.49 1.97 14.58
CA ALA A 54 14.90 1.82 14.92
C ALA A 54 15.05 1.49 16.41
N ARG A 55 16.13 0.79 16.77
CA ARG A 55 16.47 0.52 18.18
C ARG A 55 16.82 1.80 18.95
N ARG A 56 17.32 2.81 18.24
CA ARG A 56 17.67 4.13 18.75
C ARG A 56 16.59 5.12 18.34
N GLU A 57 15.51 5.17 19.11
CA GLU A 57 14.38 6.07 18.87
C GLU A 57 14.79 7.54 19.00
N ASP A 58 15.84 7.82 19.80
CA ASP A 58 16.48 9.14 19.97
C ASP A 58 17.01 9.75 18.67
N ARG A 59 17.19 8.95 17.62
CA ARG A 59 17.69 9.40 16.31
C ARG A 59 16.62 9.47 15.23
N LEU A 60 15.35 9.30 15.60
CA LEU A 60 14.22 9.44 14.69
C LEU A 60 13.59 10.85 14.71
N ALA A 61 14.07 11.74 15.60
CA ALA A 61 13.62 13.13 15.76
C ALA A 61 14.40 14.13 14.91
#